data_AF-A0A3D4PPT1-F1
#
_entry.id   AF-A0A3D4PPT1-F1
#
_cell.length_a   1.000
_cell.length_b   1.000
_cell.length_c   1.000
_cell.angle_alpha   90.00
_cell.angle_beta   90.00
_cell.angle_gamma   90.00
#
_symmetry.space_group_name_H-M   'P 1'
#
loop_
_entity.id
_entity.type
_entity.pdbx_description
1 polymer ?
#
loop_
_entity_poly.entity_id
_entity_poly.type
_entity_poly.pdbx_seq_one_letter_code
_entity_poly.pdbx_strand_id
1 'polypeptide(L)'
;MWYFSAYGAIVGGQVMFIVKSLRLFIRALTAECSHRQIAAGIACGLLVGLIPKGNLLALLVLMGVSSFSISLPALFFSTFLFSWLAISLDSVCAKLGEFVLTQESLQPLWIWLYSRPLVPWTDFNNTAVMGSLLLGCLLSLPAYCCILPLVRKYEPAITARIRKYRVATWLWGAEWAEKIHSAV
;
A
#
# COMPACT_ATOMS: atom_id res chain seq x y z
N MET A 1 -12.67 -34.79 -30.04
CA MET A 1 -13.87 -34.21 -29.39
C MET A 1 -13.70 -34.04 -27.87
N TRP A 2 -13.05 -34.98 -27.16
CA TRP A 2 -12.76 -34.87 -25.70
C TRP A 2 -11.86 -33.70 -25.28
N TYR A 3 -10.88 -33.32 -26.12
CA TYR A 3 -9.93 -32.25 -25.82
C TYR A 3 -10.60 -30.86 -25.66
N PHE A 4 -11.66 -30.58 -26.42
CA PHE A 4 -12.34 -29.28 -26.41
C PHE A 4 -13.19 -29.08 -25.13
N SER A 5 -13.76 -30.16 -24.59
CA SER A 5 -14.55 -30.14 -23.34
C SER A 5 -13.67 -29.95 -22.10
N ALA A 6 -12.52 -30.65 -22.04
CA ALA A 6 -11.55 -30.49 -20.96
C ALA A 6 -10.89 -29.10 -20.97
N TYR A 7 -10.56 -28.54 -22.15
CA TYR A 7 -10.05 -27.17 -22.26
C TYR A 7 -11.06 -26.14 -21.78
N GLY A 8 -12.35 -26.30 -22.11
CA GLY A 8 -13.43 -25.42 -21.64
C GLY A 8 -13.58 -25.42 -20.11
N ALA A 9 -13.45 -26.59 -19.47
CA ALA A 9 -13.51 -26.71 -18.01
C ALA A 9 -12.28 -26.08 -17.31
N ILE A 10 -11.08 -26.26 -17.87
CA ILE A 10 -9.84 -25.66 -17.33
C ILE A 10 -9.88 -24.14 -17.49
N VAL A 11 -10.24 -23.63 -18.68
CA VAL A 11 -10.36 -22.18 -18.94
C VAL A 11 -11.47 -21.58 -18.07
N GLY A 12 -12.62 -22.25 -17.93
CA GLY A 12 -13.70 -21.82 -17.04
C GLY A 12 -13.28 -21.74 -15.57
N GLY A 13 -12.51 -22.71 -15.08
CA GLY A 13 -11.94 -22.70 -13.72
C GLY A 13 -10.95 -21.57 -13.49
N GLN A 14 -10.07 -21.29 -14.47
CA GLN A 14 -9.11 -20.17 -14.41
C GLN A 14 -9.83 -18.81 -14.43
N VAL A 15 -10.82 -18.64 -15.30
CA VAL A 15 -11.63 -17.42 -15.37
C VAL A 15 -12.38 -17.21 -14.06
N MET A 16 -12.97 -18.26 -13.49
CA MET A 16 -13.66 -18.17 -12.20
C MET A 16 -12.72 -17.79 -11.05
N PHE A 17 -11.49 -18.32 -11.04
CA PHE A 17 -10.48 -17.96 -10.05
C PHE A 17 -10.04 -16.49 -10.16
N ILE A 18 -9.83 -15.99 -11.39
CA ILE A 18 -9.49 -14.59 -11.65
C ILE A 18 -10.62 -13.65 -11.21
N VAL A 19 -11.87 -13.97 -11.57
CA VAL A 19 -13.05 -13.17 -11.20
C VAL A 19 -13.22 -13.15 -9.67
N LYS A 20 -13.03 -14.29 -8.99
CA LYS A 20 -13.13 -14.37 -7.54
C LYS A 20 -12.04 -13.56 -6.84
N SER A 21 -10.80 -13.66 -7.32
CA SER A 21 -9.66 -12.91 -6.78
C SER A 21 -9.84 -11.41 -6.98
N LEU A 22 -10.29 -11.00 -8.17
CA LEU A 22 -10.60 -9.61 -8.49
C LEU A 22 -11.75 -9.09 -7.61
N ARG A 23 -12.79 -9.89 -7.38
CA ARG A 23 -13.89 -9.54 -6.47
C ARG A 23 -13.41 -9.35 -5.04
N LEU A 24 -12.55 -10.24 -4.54
CA LEU A 24 -11.97 -10.13 -3.20
C LEU A 24 -11.15 -8.84 -3.08
N PHE A 25 -10.34 -8.54 -4.09
CA PHE A 25 -9.54 -7.33 -4.13
C PHE A 25 -10.40 -6.06 -4.16
N ILE A 26 -11.40 -6.02 -5.02
CA ILE A 26 -12.37 -4.91 -5.10
C ILE A 26 -13.10 -4.75 -3.76
N ARG A 27 -13.57 -5.84 -3.14
CA ARG A 27 -14.22 -5.79 -1.83
C ARG A 27 -13.29 -5.27 -0.74
N ALA A 28 -12.03 -5.68 -0.74
CA ALA A 28 -11.02 -5.13 0.17
C ALA A 28 -10.77 -3.64 -0.08
N LEU A 29 -10.93 -3.17 -1.32
CA LEU A 29 -10.80 -1.76 -1.67
C LEU A 29 -12.06 -0.93 -1.33
N THR A 30 -13.26 -1.52 -1.41
CA THR A 30 -14.53 -0.82 -1.14
C THR A 30 -15.04 -1.03 0.28
N ALA A 31 -14.27 -1.69 1.15
CA ALA A 31 -14.64 -1.91 2.53
C ALA A 31 -14.96 -0.58 3.22
N GLU A 32 -16.00 -0.56 4.05
CA GLU A 32 -16.35 0.61 4.85
C GLU A 32 -15.18 0.96 5.78
N CYS A 33 -14.45 2.02 5.43
CA CYS A 33 -13.28 2.46 6.16
C CYS A 33 -13.66 3.67 7.00
N SER A 34 -13.33 3.64 8.29
CA SER A 34 -13.47 4.83 9.12
C SER A 34 -12.48 5.93 8.70
N HIS A 35 -12.83 7.19 8.94
CA HIS A 35 -11.96 8.34 8.68
C HIS A 35 -10.53 8.18 9.21
N ARG A 36 -10.38 7.54 10.38
CA ARG A 36 -9.07 7.27 10.99
C ARG A 36 -8.25 6.26 10.18
N GLN A 37 -8.89 5.24 9.62
CA GLN A 37 -8.23 4.21 8.80
C GLN A 37 -7.81 4.75 7.43
N ILE A 38 -8.60 5.67 6.85
CA ILE A 38 -8.24 6.38 5.63
C ILE A 38 -7.02 7.27 5.90
N ALA A 39 -7.07 8.10 6.95
CA ALA A 39 -5.96 8.99 7.30
C ALA A 39 -4.67 8.20 7.64
N ALA A 40 -4.80 7.10 8.40
CA ALA A 40 -3.69 6.21 8.69
C ALA A 40 -3.14 5.56 7.41
N GLY A 41 -4.01 5.11 6.51
CA GLY A 41 -3.61 4.58 5.20
C GLY A 41 -2.79 5.59 4.39
N ILE A 42 -3.20 6.86 4.34
CA ILE A 42 -2.46 7.91 3.63
C ILE A 42 -1.10 8.19 4.30
N ALA A 43 -1.07 8.31 5.63
CA ALA A 43 0.17 8.54 6.39
C ALA A 43 1.17 7.39 6.25
N CYS A 44 0.67 6.17 6.30
CA CYS A 44 1.46 4.96 6.07
C CYS A 44 1.92 4.83 4.62
N GLY A 45 1.11 5.25 3.66
CA GLY A 45 1.50 5.24 2.25
C GLY A 45 2.48 6.34 1.90
N LEU A 46 2.54 7.44 2.66
CA LEU A 46 3.67 8.36 2.64
C LEU A 46 4.97 7.62 3.00
N LEU A 47 4.97 6.93 4.15
CA LEU A 47 6.14 6.18 4.61
C LEU A 47 6.59 5.15 3.57
N VAL A 48 5.66 4.31 3.09
CA VAL A 48 5.98 3.30 2.07
C VAL A 48 6.39 3.98 0.77
N GLY A 49 5.71 5.05 0.34
CA GLY A 49 5.92 5.74 -0.92
C GLY A 49 7.30 6.37 -1.07
N LEU A 50 7.88 6.90 0.02
CA LEU A 50 9.22 7.49 0.01
C LEU A 50 10.33 6.46 -0.15
N ILE A 51 10.14 5.21 0.30
CA ILE A 51 11.20 4.21 0.28
C ILE A 51 11.43 3.69 -1.16
N PRO A 52 12.68 3.75 -1.67
CA PRO A 52 13.05 3.16 -2.95
C PRO A 52 12.63 1.69 -3.06
N LYS A 53 12.04 1.33 -4.19
CA LYS A 53 11.56 -0.05 -4.43
C LYS A 53 12.72 -0.92 -4.91
N GLY A 54 12.66 -2.21 -4.59
CA GLY A 54 13.66 -3.21 -5.03
C GLY A 54 14.47 -3.85 -3.91
N ASN A 55 14.25 -3.45 -2.65
CA ASN A 55 14.90 -4.06 -1.49
C ASN A 55 13.89 -4.79 -0.60
N LEU A 56 14.40 -5.70 0.23
CA LEU A 56 13.61 -6.46 1.19
C LEU A 56 12.99 -5.54 2.25
N LEU A 57 13.64 -4.42 2.58
CA LEU A 57 13.14 -3.46 3.56
C LEU A 57 11.80 -2.85 3.14
N ALA A 58 11.68 -2.42 1.89
CA ALA A 58 10.46 -1.82 1.36
C ALA A 58 9.30 -2.82 1.40
N LEU A 59 9.58 -4.10 1.13
CA LEU A 59 8.60 -5.18 1.25
C LEU A 59 8.18 -5.41 2.70
N LEU A 60 9.15 -5.53 3.62
CA LEU A 60 8.89 -5.71 5.05
C LEU A 60 8.08 -4.57 5.64
N VAL A 61 8.40 -3.33 5.27
CA VAL A 61 7.67 -2.14 5.69
C VAL A 61 6.24 -2.15 5.14
N LEU A 62 6.06 -2.45 3.85
CA LEU A 62 4.72 -2.58 3.25
C LEU A 62 3.90 -3.67 3.95
N MET A 63 4.49 -4.83 4.24
CA MET A 63 3.83 -5.93 4.96
C MET A 63 3.48 -5.52 6.39
N GLY A 64 4.40 -4.88 7.11
CA GLY A 64 4.17 -4.41 8.47
C GLY A 64 3.06 -3.37 8.54
N VAL A 65 3.09 -2.39 7.65
CA VAL A 65 2.05 -1.36 7.53
C VAL A 65 0.69 -1.95 7.17
N SER A 66 0.66 -2.89 6.22
CA SER A 66 -0.60 -3.54 5.77
C SER A 66 -1.21 -4.45 6.84
N SER A 67 -0.43 -4.83 7.86
CA SER A 67 -0.92 -5.60 9.01
C SER A 67 -1.75 -4.74 9.98
N PHE A 68 -1.62 -3.42 9.92
CA PHE A 68 -2.47 -2.52 10.68
C PHE A 68 -3.87 -2.43 10.06
N SER A 69 -4.88 -2.15 10.88
CA SER A 69 -6.25 -1.94 10.40
C SER A 69 -6.37 -0.58 9.69
N ILE A 70 -5.85 -0.48 8.47
CA ILE A 70 -5.82 0.74 7.63
C ILE A 70 -6.58 0.52 6.31
N SER A 71 -6.92 1.62 5.62
CA SER A 71 -7.54 1.55 4.30
C SER A 71 -6.48 1.24 3.24
N LEU A 72 -6.52 0.02 2.68
CA LEU A 72 -5.64 -0.40 1.58
C LEU A 72 -5.73 0.50 0.32
N PRO A 73 -6.92 0.95 -0.15
CA PRO A 73 -6.98 1.91 -1.25
C PRO A 73 -6.20 3.19 -0.96
N ALA A 74 -6.39 3.73 0.25
CA ALA A 74 -5.75 4.97 0.64
C ALA A 74 -4.23 4.77 0.74
N LEU A 75 -3.79 3.62 1.25
CA LEU A 75 -2.39 3.21 1.29
C LEU A 75 -1.77 3.17 -0.11
N PHE A 76 -2.36 2.42 -1.05
CA PHE A 76 -1.79 2.28 -2.39
C PHE A 76 -1.83 3.59 -3.18
N PHE A 77 -2.93 4.34 -3.09
CA PHE A 77 -3.08 5.62 -3.78
C PHE A 77 -2.06 6.65 -3.29
N SER A 78 -1.92 6.79 -1.97
CA SER A 78 -0.93 7.69 -1.39
C SER A 78 0.50 7.23 -1.68
N THR A 79 0.79 5.92 -1.58
CA THR A 79 2.10 5.35 -1.95
C THR A 79 2.48 5.76 -3.36
N PHE A 80 1.56 5.63 -4.32
CA PHE A 80 1.78 6.03 -5.71
C PHE A 80 2.10 7.53 -5.83
N LEU A 81 1.32 8.40 -5.16
CA LEU A 81 1.56 9.85 -5.18
C LEU A 81 2.91 10.23 -4.54
N PHE A 82 3.22 9.66 -3.37
CA PHE A 82 4.44 9.98 -2.64
C PHE A 82 5.69 9.37 -3.27
N SER A 83 5.57 8.28 -4.04
CA SER A 83 6.69 7.77 -4.83
C SER A 83 7.14 8.75 -5.91
N TRP A 84 6.24 9.56 -6.46
CA TRP A 84 6.65 10.64 -7.37
C TRP A 84 7.39 11.75 -6.62
N LEU A 85 6.92 12.11 -5.42
CA LEU A 85 7.57 13.11 -4.56
C LEU A 85 8.94 12.64 -4.06
N ALA A 86 9.13 11.33 -3.87
CA ALA A 86 10.40 10.74 -3.45
C ALA A 86 11.55 11.09 -4.40
N ILE A 87 11.27 11.16 -5.72
CA ILE A 87 12.26 11.54 -6.73
C ILE A 87 12.82 12.94 -6.45
N SER A 88 11.99 13.88 -6.02
CA SER A 88 12.42 15.25 -5.69
C SER A 88 13.14 15.33 -4.34
N LEU A 89 12.77 14.46 -3.39
CA LEU A 89 13.33 14.42 -2.05
C LEU A 89 14.59 13.54 -1.94
N ASP A 90 15.01 12.87 -3.02
CA ASP A 90 16.11 11.91 -3.03
C ASP A 90 17.41 12.48 -2.43
N SER A 91 17.77 13.71 -2.81
CA SER A 91 18.94 14.40 -2.26
C SER A 91 18.87 14.64 -0.75
N VAL A 92 17.68 14.88 -0.20
CA VAL A 92 17.46 15.07 1.24
C VAL A 92 17.55 13.72 1.96
N CYS A 93 16.93 12.69 1.40
CA CYS A 93 17.02 11.33 1.90
C CYS A 93 18.47 10.84 1.95
N ALA A 94 19.24 11.00 0.86
CA ALA A 94 20.63 10.59 0.80
C ALA A 94 21.48 11.26 1.90
N LYS A 95 21.35 12.57 2.10
CA LYS A 95 22.08 13.30 3.15
C LYS A 95 21.72 12.82 4.56
N LEU A 96 20.42 12.60 4.83
CA LEU A 96 19.96 12.10 6.12
C LEU A 96 20.47 10.67 6.39
N GLY A 97 20.44 9.81 5.39
CA GLY A 97 20.96 8.45 5.51
C GLY A 97 22.47 8.41 5.71
N GLU A 98 23.21 9.24 4.98
CA GLU A 98 24.67 9.37 5.14
C GLU A 98 25.02 9.82 6.56
N PHE A 99 24.34 10.85 7.08
CA PHE A 99 24.55 11.33 8.45
C PHE A 99 24.38 10.22 9.49
N VAL A 100 23.36 9.37 9.35
CA VAL A 100 23.08 8.29 10.31
C VAL A 100 24.04 7.10 10.15
N LEU A 101 24.38 6.75 8.91
CA LEU A 101 25.26 5.61 8.62
C LEU A 101 26.74 5.90 8.92
N THR A 102 27.16 7.16 8.87
CA THR A 102 28.54 7.58 9.17
C THR A 102 28.80 7.83 10.66
N GLN A 103 27.76 7.91 11.48
CA GLN A 103 27.86 8.16 12.91
C GLN A 103 28.69 7.07 13.62
N GLU A 104 29.82 7.45 14.21
CA GLU A 104 30.77 6.51 14.85
C GLU A 104 30.13 5.69 15.98
N SER A 105 29.24 6.30 16.76
CA SER A 105 28.54 5.63 17.86
C SER A 105 27.63 4.49 17.42
N LEU A 106 27.18 4.49 16.16
CA LEU A 106 26.27 3.48 15.60
C LEU A 106 27.01 2.42 14.77
N GLN A 107 28.32 2.60 14.51
CA GLN A 107 29.14 1.64 13.77
C GLN A 107 29.06 0.20 14.32
N PRO A 108 29.13 -0.04 15.65
CA PRO A 108 29.02 -1.41 16.18
C PRO A 108 27.67 -2.07 15.84
N LEU A 109 26.59 -1.28 15.83
CA LEU A 109 25.25 -1.75 15.47
C LEU A 109 25.17 -2.10 13.98
N TRP A 110 25.72 -1.24 13.10
CA TRP A 110 25.74 -1.49 11.66
C TRP A 110 26.56 -2.71 11.29
N ILE A 111 27.73 -2.90 11.90
CA ILE A 111 28.58 -4.08 11.70
C ILE A 111 27.83 -5.35 12.14
N TRP A 112 27.18 -5.31 13.30
CA TRP A 112 26.40 -6.43 13.81
C TRP A 112 25.24 -6.80 12.87
N LEU A 113 24.50 -5.80 12.36
CA LEU A 113 23.42 -6.02 11.39
C LEU A 113 23.96 -6.60 10.07
N TYR A 114 25.06 -6.06 9.55
CA TYR A 114 25.67 -6.53 8.30
C TYR A 114 26.14 -7.98 8.36
N SER A 115 26.54 -8.47 9.54
CA SER A 115 26.95 -9.86 9.76
C SER A 115 25.81 -10.89 9.65
N ARG A 116 24.54 -10.45 9.53
CA ARG A 116 23.38 -11.34 9.45
C ARG A 116 23.07 -11.70 7.99
N PRO A 117 22.69 -12.95 7.69
CA PRO A 117 22.52 -13.41 6.31
C PRO A 117 21.37 -12.74 5.55
N LEU A 118 20.31 -12.29 6.24
CA LEU A 118 19.14 -11.68 5.62
C LEU A 118 19.25 -10.15 5.45
N VAL A 119 20.10 -9.52 6.24
CA VAL A 119 20.16 -8.06 6.35
C VAL A 119 20.74 -7.39 5.09
N PRO A 120 21.72 -7.96 4.36
CA PRO A 120 22.18 -7.39 3.10
C PRO A 120 21.05 -7.17 2.08
N TRP A 121 20.01 -8.00 2.08
CA TRP A 121 18.89 -7.86 1.14
C TRP A 121 17.97 -6.68 1.46
N THR A 122 18.11 -6.09 2.65
CA THR A 122 17.34 -4.91 3.05
C THR A 122 17.87 -3.61 2.44
N ASP A 123 19.08 -3.62 1.87
CA ASP A 123 19.80 -2.43 1.39
C ASP A 123 19.86 -1.30 2.43
N PHE A 124 19.90 -1.64 3.73
CA PHE A 124 19.98 -0.64 4.81
C PHE A 124 21.26 0.21 4.74
N ASN A 125 22.30 -0.31 4.09
CA ASN A 125 23.57 0.38 3.83
C ASN A 125 23.45 1.45 2.72
N ASN A 126 22.34 1.47 1.97
CA ASN A 126 22.06 2.51 1.01
C ASN A 126 21.50 3.76 1.73
N THR A 127 22.19 4.88 1.58
CA THR A 127 21.83 6.16 2.21
C THR A 127 20.42 6.63 1.80
N ALA A 128 20.02 6.39 0.55
CA ALA A 128 18.68 6.75 0.08
C ALA A 128 17.60 5.90 0.79
N VAL A 129 17.83 4.61 1.00
CA VAL A 129 16.90 3.69 1.68
C VAL A 129 16.79 4.02 3.17
N MET A 130 17.93 4.18 3.85
CA MET A 130 17.93 4.52 5.27
C MET A 130 17.31 5.91 5.52
N GLY A 131 17.70 6.91 4.73
CA GLY A 131 17.19 8.26 4.88
C GLY A 131 15.71 8.38 4.56
N SER A 132 15.22 7.71 3.51
CA SER A 132 13.79 7.68 3.19
C SER A 132 12.96 6.96 4.24
N LEU A 133 13.47 5.88 4.85
CA LEU A 133 12.81 5.22 5.97
C LEU A 133 12.70 6.16 7.18
N LEU A 134 13.80 6.82 7.56
CA LEU A 134 13.81 7.75 8.70
C LEU A 134 12.90 8.95 8.45
N LEU A 135 13.00 9.57 7.27
CA LEU A 135 12.18 10.71 6.88
C LEU A 135 10.71 10.31 6.78
N GLY A 136 10.41 9.15 6.19
CA GLY A 136 9.06 8.61 6.09
C GLY A 136 8.44 8.33 7.46
N CYS A 137 9.18 7.71 8.37
CA CYS A 137 8.77 7.50 9.76
C CYS A 137 8.49 8.84 10.47
N LEU A 138 9.42 9.80 10.35
CA LEU A 138 9.29 11.11 10.98
C LEU A 138 8.10 11.90 10.43
N LEU A 139 7.87 11.88 9.12
CA LEU A 139 6.79 12.60 8.45
C LEU A 139 5.43 11.90 8.55
N SER A 140 5.39 10.58 8.81
CA SER A 140 4.13 9.83 8.90
C SER A 140 3.23 10.34 10.03
N LEU A 141 3.79 10.67 11.20
CA LEU A 141 3.03 11.19 12.34
C LEU A 141 2.41 12.57 12.08
N PRO A 142 3.16 13.61 11.65
CA PRO A 142 2.57 14.90 11.33
C PRO A 142 1.60 14.78 10.13
N ALA A 143 1.90 13.92 9.15
CA ALA A 143 0.98 13.66 8.06
C ALA A 143 -0.36 13.12 8.57
N TYR A 144 -0.36 12.13 9.46
CA TYR A 144 -1.60 11.61 10.06
C TYR A 144 -2.41 12.71 10.77
N CYS A 145 -1.74 13.53 11.59
CA CYS A 145 -2.37 14.62 12.32
C CYS A 145 -2.99 15.66 11.39
N CYS A 146 -2.32 15.99 10.27
CA CYS A 146 -2.81 16.95 9.28
C CYS A 146 -3.92 16.37 8.38
N ILE A 147 -3.82 15.10 8.01
CA ILE A 147 -4.75 14.44 7.08
C ILE A 147 -6.07 14.10 7.76
N LEU A 148 -6.06 13.68 9.04
CA LEU A 148 -7.27 13.32 9.76
C LEU A 148 -8.38 14.39 9.75
N PRO A 149 -8.13 15.68 10.07
CA PRO A 149 -9.15 16.71 9.98
C PRO A 149 -9.60 16.98 8.54
N LEU A 150 -8.69 16.89 7.56
CA LEU A 150 -9.02 17.04 6.14
C LEU A 150 -10.00 15.95 5.70
N VAL A 151 -9.68 14.69 5.98
CA VAL A 151 -10.54 13.55 5.64
C VAL A 151 -11.91 13.70 6.27
N ARG A 152 -12.00 14.07 7.56
CA ARG A 152 -13.30 14.32 8.23
C ARG A 152 -14.13 15.42 7.57
N LYS A 153 -13.49 16.44 7.00
CA LYS A 153 -14.17 17.55 6.34
C LYS A 153 -14.64 17.21 4.92
N TYR A 154 -13.83 16.48 4.15
CA TYR A 154 -14.08 16.23 2.72
C TYR A 154 -14.79 14.92 2.41
N GLU A 155 -14.66 13.90 3.27
CA GLU A 155 -15.29 12.58 3.09
C GLU A 155 -16.81 12.66 2.82
N PRO A 156 -17.64 13.40 3.59
CA PRO A 156 -19.08 13.42 3.34
C PRO A 156 -19.44 14.01 1.96
N ALA A 157 -18.68 15.00 1.49
CA ALA A 157 -18.88 15.61 0.18
C ALA A 157 -18.43 14.69 -0.96
N ILE A 158 -17.34 13.95 -0.78
CA ILE A 158 -16.81 12.99 -1.75
C ILE A 158 -17.75 11.80 -1.85
N THR A 159 -18.19 11.23 -0.72
CA THR A 159 -19.11 10.09 -0.67
C THR A 159 -20.45 10.44 -1.32
N ALA A 160 -20.98 11.65 -1.09
CA ALA A 160 -22.18 12.14 -1.77
C ALA A 160 -22.01 12.26 -3.29
N ARG A 161 -20.83 12.71 -3.77
CA ARG A 161 -20.53 12.76 -5.21
C ARG A 161 -20.36 11.38 -5.82
N ILE A 162 -19.65 10.47 -5.16
CA ILE A 162 -19.42 9.10 -5.66
C ILE A 162 -20.75 8.35 -5.80
N ARG A 163 -21.66 8.51 -4.84
CA ARG A 163 -23.00 7.90 -4.89
C ARG A 163 -23.83 8.37 -6.10
N LYS A 164 -23.52 9.54 -6.66
CA LYS A 164 -24.18 10.10 -7.85
C LYS A 164 -23.69 9.46 -9.16
N TYR A 165 -22.49 8.89 -9.20
CA TYR A 165 -21.93 8.28 -10.42
C TYR A 165 -22.20 6.76 -10.48
N ARG A 166 -22.64 6.27 -11.64
CA ARG A 166 -23.04 4.88 -11.97
C ARG A 166 -22.02 3.77 -11.64
N VAL A 167 -20.81 4.11 -11.22
CA VAL A 167 -19.77 3.16 -10.80
C VAL A 167 -20.19 2.40 -9.54
N ALA A 168 -20.97 3.04 -8.65
CA ALA A 168 -21.60 2.35 -7.52
C ALA A 168 -22.60 1.27 -8.00
N THR A 169 -23.31 1.50 -9.10
CA THR A 169 -24.28 0.52 -9.61
C THR A 169 -23.59 -0.69 -10.25
N TRP A 170 -22.40 -0.50 -10.85
CA TRP A 170 -21.62 -1.60 -11.44
C TRP A 170 -20.86 -2.43 -10.39
N LEU A 171 -20.27 -1.79 -9.38
CA LEU A 171 -19.57 -2.47 -8.28
C LEU A 171 -20.52 -3.26 -7.37
N TRP A 172 -21.68 -2.70 -7.03
CA TRP A 172 -22.74 -3.41 -6.31
C TRP A 172 -23.55 -4.36 -7.21
N GLY A 173 -23.58 -4.13 -8.53
CA GLY A 173 -24.18 -5.02 -9.53
C GLY A 173 -23.55 -6.42 -9.59
N ALA A 174 -22.30 -6.55 -9.16
CA ALA A 174 -21.63 -7.86 -9.03
C ALA A 174 -22.26 -8.76 -7.96
N GLU A 175 -22.98 -8.20 -6.97
CA GLU A 175 -23.75 -8.97 -5.99
C GLU A 175 -25.11 -9.43 -6.56
N TRP A 176 -25.64 -8.75 -7.58
CA TRP A 176 -26.87 -9.18 -8.27
C TRP A 176 -26.65 -10.41 -9.13
N ALA A 177 -25.47 -10.59 -9.71
CA ALA A 177 -25.11 -11.79 -10.46
C ALA A 177 -25.14 -13.07 -9.59
N GLU A 178 -24.87 -12.94 -8.29
CA GLU A 178 -24.93 -14.04 -7.32
C GLU A 178 -26.38 -14.39 -6.94
N LYS A 179 -27.25 -13.38 -6.82
CA LYS A 179 -28.69 -13.56 -6.58
C LYS A 179 -29.43 -14.19 -7.77
N ILE A 180 -29.01 -13.90 -9.00
CA ILE A 180 -29.60 -14.49 -10.21
C ILE A 180 -29.19 -15.96 -10.34
N HIS A 181 -27.96 -16.32 -9.96
CA HIS A 181 -27.48 -17.70 -10.00
C HIS A 181 -28.00 -18.57 -8.84
N SER A 182 -28.44 -17.99 -7.72
CA SER A 182 -29.11 -18.70 -6.63
C SER A 182 -30.63 -18.82 -6.81
N ALA A 183 -31.19 -18.15 -7.83
CA ALA A 183 -32.63 -18.13 -8.12
C ALA A 183 -33.00 -18.89 -9.41
N VAL A 184 -32.02 -19.54 -10.07
CA VAL A 184 -32.17 -20.48 -11.19
C VAL A 184 -31.55 -21.79 -10.76
#